data_AF-A0A2K6K9B4-F1
#
_entry.id   AF-A0A2K6K9B4-F1
#
_cell.length_a   1.000
_cell.length_b   1.000
_cell.length_c   1.000
_cell.angle_alpha   90.00
_cell.angle_beta   90.00
_cell.angle_gamma   90.00
#
_symmetry.space_group_name_H-M   'P 1'
#
loop_
_entity.id
_entity.type
_entity.pdbx_description
1 polymer ?
#
loop_
_entity_poly.entity_id
_entity_poly.type
_entity_poly.pdbx_seq_one_letter_code
_entity_poly.pdbx_strand_id
1 'polypeptide(L)'
;MWVLGIAATFCGLFLLPGFALQIQCYQCEEFQLNNDCSSPEFIVNCTVNVQDMCQKEVMEQSAGIMYRKSCASSAACLIASAGYQSFCSPGKLNSVCISCCNTPLCNGPRPKKRGSSASALRPGLPTTILLLKLALFSAHC
;
A
#
# COMPACT_ATOMS: atom_id res chain seq x y z
N MET A 1 -43.42 -13.41 31.87
CA MET A 1 -42.81 -12.54 30.84
C MET A 1 -41.53 -11.80 31.27
N TRP A 2 -40.93 -12.06 32.44
CA TRP A 2 -39.70 -11.35 32.87
C TRP A 2 -38.39 -12.14 32.68
N VAL A 3 -38.47 -13.47 32.50
CA VAL A 3 -37.28 -14.34 32.44
C VAL A 3 -36.62 -14.35 31.05
N LEU A 4 -37.40 -14.14 29.98
CA LEU A 4 -36.91 -14.09 28.60
C LEU A 4 -36.10 -12.82 28.29
N GLY A 5 -36.38 -11.71 28.98
CA GLY A 5 -35.65 -10.45 28.79
C GLY A 5 -34.23 -10.48 29.35
N ILE A 6 -34.00 -11.21 30.45
CA ILE A 6 -32.69 -11.29 31.12
C ILE A 6 -31.71 -12.18 30.32
N ALA A 7 -32.21 -13.25 29.71
CA ALA A 7 -31.39 -14.16 28.90
C ALA A 7 -30.89 -13.49 27.60
N ALA A 8 -31.70 -12.63 26.98
CA ALA A 8 -31.31 -11.92 25.76
C ALA A 8 -30.21 -10.87 26.01
N THR A 9 -30.25 -10.18 27.16
CA THR A 9 -29.28 -9.13 27.50
C THR A 9 -27.89 -9.71 27.83
N PHE A 10 -27.83 -10.91 28.42
CA PHE A 10 -26.55 -11.58 28.72
C PHE A 10 -25.91 -12.26 27.50
N CYS A 11 -26.70 -12.68 26.51
CA CYS A 11 -26.20 -13.32 25.29
C CYS A 11 -25.47 -12.33 24.35
N GLY A 12 -25.82 -11.04 24.42
CA GLY A 12 -25.15 -9.97 23.67
C GLY A 12 -23.77 -9.57 24.21
N LEU A 13 -23.44 -9.92 25.47
CA LEU A 13 -22.14 -9.58 26.07
C LEU A 13 -21.02 -10.59 25.78
N PHE A 14 -21.35 -11.77 25.24
CA PHE A 14 -20.40 -12.89 25.10
C PHE A 14 -19.90 -13.13 23.66
N LEU A 15 -20.45 -12.44 22.66
CA LEU A 15 -20.09 -12.64 21.25
C LEU A 15 -19.19 -11.52 20.74
N LEU A 16 -17.93 -11.46 21.21
CA LEU A 16 -16.72 -11.08 20.46
C LEU A 16 -15.63 -10.54 21.43
N PRO A 17 -14.74 -11.39 21.99
CA PRO A 17 -13.40 -10.92 22.25
C PRO A 17 -12.77 -10.72 20.87
N GLY A 18 -12.54 -9.47 20.49
CA GLY A 18 -11.98 -9.10 19.20
C GLY A 18 -10.72 -9.92 18.92
N PHE A 19 -10.73 -10.66 17.81
CA PHE A 19 -9.51 -11.18 17.20
C PHE A 19 -8.67 -9.98 16.80
N ALA A 20 -7.84 -9.52 17.73
CA ALA A 20 -6.83 -8.51 17.52
C ALA A 20 -5.79 -9.12 16.56
N LEU A 21 -6.03 -8.96 15.25
CA LEU A 21 -5.16 -9.37 14.14
C LEU A 21 -3.80 -8.63 14.17
N GLN A 22 -2.86 -9.12 14.97
CA GLN A 22 -1.53 -8.52 15.10
C GLN A 22 -0.79 -8.52 13.76
N ILE A 23 -0.51 -7.33 13.21
CA ILE A 23 0.20 -7.15 11.93
C ILE A 23 1.70 -6.96 12.18
N GLN A 24 2.53 -7.53 11.31
CA GLN A 24 3.98 -7.33 11.33
C GLN A 24 4.38 -6.23 10.35
N CYS A 25 5.21 -5.29 10.78
CA CYS A 25 5.74 -4.23 9.92
C CYS A 25 7.24 -4.03 10.20
N TYR A 26 7.96 -3.46 9.23
CA TYR A 26 9.30 -2.95 9.51
C TYR A 26 9.19 -1.62 10.28
N GLN A 27 9.93 -1.47 11.37
CA GLN A 27 10.05 -0.22 12.13
C GLN A 27 11.51 0.23 12.17
N CYS A 28 11.77 1.45 11.72
CA CYS A 28 13.07 2.10 11.83
C CYS A 28 12.86 3.61 12.03
N GLU A 29 13.35 4.10 13.16
CA GLU A 29 13.27 5.53 13.55
C GLU A 29 14.50 6.31 13.09
N GLU A 30 15.58 5.60 12.75
CA GLU A 30 16.80 6.22 12.30
C GLU A 30 16.71 6.47 10.79
N PHE A 31 16.81 7.75 10.43
CA PHE A 31 16.91 8.25 9.08
C PHE A 31 18.22 7.78 8.42
N GLN A 32 18.35 6.47 8.21
CA GLN A 32 19.56 5.89 7.66
C GLN A 32 19.66 6.30 6.20
N LEU A 33 20.68 7.11 5.93
CA LEU A 33 21.04 7.53 4.59
C LEU A 33 21.36 6.28 3.76
N ASN A 34 20.63 6.09 2.65
CA ASN A 34 20.83 5.02 1.67
C ASN A 34 20.53 3.57 2.13
N ASN A 35 20.03 3.33 3.34
CA ASN A 35 19.62 1.98 3.79
C ASN A 35 18.11 1.90 4.02
N ASP A 36 17.45 0.94 3.36
CA ASP A 36 16.00 0.72 3.38
C ASP A 36 15.52 -0.04 4.66
N CYS A 37 16.36 -0.16 5.70
CA CYS A 37 16.08 -0.81 7.01
C CYS A 37 15.25 -2.12 6.93
N SER A 38 15.50 -2.95 5.91
CA SER A 38 14.67 -4.13 5.56
C SER A 38 15.22 -5.46 6.10
N SER A 39 16.05 -5.39 7.14
CA SER A 39 16.59 -6.57 7.81
C SER A 39 15.56 -7.15 8.80
N PRO A 40 15.52 -8.47 9.03
CA PRO A 40 14.54 -9.10 9.94
C PRO A 40 14.63 -8.60 11.39
N GLU A 41 15.75 -8.01 11.80
CA GLU A 41 15.92 -7.40 13.13
C GLU A 41 15.05 -6.15 13.37
N PHE A 42 14.52 -5.55 12.30
CA PHE A 42 13.62 -4.40 12.37
C PHE A 42 12.13 -4.77 12.27
N ILE A 43 11.78 -6.06 12.27
CA ILE A 43 10.39 -6.51 12.21
C ILE A 43 9.78 -6.37 13.60
N VAL A 44 8.73 -5.56 13.68
CA VAL A 44 7.95 -5.38 14.91
C VAL A 44 6.53 -5.89 14.70
N ASN A 45 5.94 -6.40 15.77
CA ASN A 45 4.53 -6.74 15.78
C ASN A 45 3.74 -5.51 16.26
N CYS A 46 2.99 -4.89 15.36
CA CYS A 46 2.19 -3.71 15.68
C CYS A 46 1.05 -4.08 16.64
N THR A 47 0.84 -3.26 17.66
CA THR A 47 -0.24 -3.45 18.62
C THR A 47 -1.59 -3.08 17.99
N VAL A 48 -2.48 -4.06 17.95
CA VAL A 48 -3.65 -4.09 17.07
C VAL A 48 -4.79 -3.15 17.45
N ASN A 49 -4.80 -2.70 18.71
CA ASN A 49 -5.85 -1.80 19.19
C ASN A 49 -5.68 -0.35 18.72
N VAL A 50 -4.57 -0.02 18.07
CA VAL A 50 -4.26 1.34 17.62
C VAL A 50 -3.62 1.38 16.24
N GLN A 51 -2.85 0.37 15.82
CA GLN A 51 -2.05 0.43 14.58
C GLN A 51 -2.28 -0.80 13.71
N ASP A 52 -3.16 -0.66 12.72
CA ASP A 52 -3.62 -1.69 11.78
C ASP A 52 -2.87 -1.69 10.44
N MET A 53 -1.93 -0.75 10.23
CA MET A 53 -1.28 -0.51 8.94
C MET A 53 0.23 -0.33 9.11
N CYS A 54 0.99 -0.61 8.03
CA CYS A 54 2.39 -0.21 7.93
C CYS A 54 2.52 1.14 7.20
N GLN A 55 3.42 1.99 7.68
CA GLN A 55 3.76 3.28 7.08
C GLN A 55 5.21 3.26 6.56
N LYS A 56 5.41 3.88 5.39
CA LYS A 56 6.70 4.09 4.76
C LYS A 56 6.79 5.53 4.27
N GLU A 57 7.82 6.22 4.73
CA GLU A 57 8.17 7.57 4.29
C GLU A 57 9.51 7.54 3.57
N VAL A 58 9.57 8.24 2.45
CA VAL A 58 10.77 8.44 1.65
C VAL A 58 11.03 9.93 1.57
N MET A 59 12.21 10.35 2.01
CA MET A 59 12.65 11.74 1.99
C MET A 59 13.86 11.86 1.08
N GLU A 60 13.75 12.67 0.03
CA GLU A 60 14.86 12.99 -0.85
C GLU A 60 15.62 14.19 -0.26
N GLN A 61 16.83 13.98 0.24
CA GLN A 61 17.70 15.06 0.74
C GLN A 61 18.93 15.25 -0.15
N SER A 62 19.64 16.37 0.04
CA SER A 62 20.89 16.66 -0.69
C SER A 62 21.99 15.62 -0.44
N ALA A 63 22.01 15.00 0.75
CA ALA A 63 22.96 13.95 1.11
C ALA A 63 22.58 12.57 0.54
N GLY A 64 21.34 12.36 0.10
CA GLY A 64 20.83 11.07 -0.35
C GLY A 64 19.36 10.83 0.04
N ILE A 65 18.92 9.58 -0.11
CA ILE A 65 17.54 9.17 0.20
C ILE A 65 17.47 8.63 1.62
N MET A 66 16.54 9.18 2.41
CA MET A 66 16.24 8.74 3.75
C MET A 66 14.91 8.00 3.80
N TYR A 67 14.89 6.91 4.56
CA TYR A 67 13.70 6.09 4.76
C TYR A 67 13.28 6.14 6.23
N ARG A 68 11.98 6.24 6.47
CA ARG A 68 11.39 6.05 7.79
C ARG A 68 10.24 5.07 7.68
N LYS A 69 10.22 4.06 8.54
CA LYS A 69 9.19 3.01 8.52
C LYS A 69 8.64 2.82 9.92
N SER A 70 7.33 2.68 10.04
CA SER A 70 6.69 2.49 11.33
C SER A 70 5.36 1.75 11.19
N CYS A 71 4.85 1.27 12.31
CA CYS A 71 3.43 0.99 12.46
C CYS A 71 2.64 2.32 12.44
N ALA A 72 1.42 2.30 11.94
CA ALA A 72 0.51 3.44 11.95
C ALA A 72 -0.95 2.97 12.00
N SER A 73 -1.84 3.84 12.48
CA SER A 73 -3.27 3.63 12.31
C SER A 73 -3.69 4.02 10.88
N SER A 74 -4.72 3.38 10.34
CA SER A 74 -5.33 3.74 9.06
C SER A 74 -5.71 5.22 9.00
N ALA A 75 -6.25 5.78 10.09
CA ALA A 75 -6.54 7.21 10.20
C ALA A 75 -5.28 8.10 10.15
N ALA A 76 -4.25 7.78 10.96
CA ALA A 76 -3.01 8.57 11.00
C ALA A 76 -2.28 8.53 9.66
N CYS A 77 -2.23 7.36 9.04
CA CYS A 77 -1.72 7.18 7.70
C CYS A 77 -2.48 8.02 6.66
N LEU A 78 -3.82 8.00 6.67
CA LEU A 78 -4.62 8.74 5.69
C LEU A 78 -4.37 10.25 5.82
N ILE A 79 -4.27 10.77 7.04
CA ILE A 79 -3.96 12.18 7.30
C ILE A 79 -2.56 12.51 6.80
N ALA A 80 -1.56 11.68 7.11
CA ALA A 80 -0.18 11.88 6.68
C ALA A 80 -0.06 11.81 5.15
N SER A 81 -0.59 10.77 4.51
CA SER A 81 -0.52 10.62 3.06
C SER A 81 -1.20 11.77 2.30
N ALA A 82 -2.34 12.27 2.80
CA ALA A 82 -3.04 13.41 2.21
C ALA A 82 -2.27 14.73 2.39
N GLY A 83 -1.72 14.98 3.59
CA GLY A 83 -0.99 16.21 3.88
C GLY A 83 0.33 16.32 3.09
N TYR A 84 1.00 15.20 2.87
CA TYR A 84 2.28 15.14 2.16
C TYR A 84 2.15 14.90 0.65
N GLN A 85 0.95 14.66 0.13
CA GLN A 85 0.72 14.40 -1.29
C GLN A 85 1.26 15.53 -2.19
N SER A 86 1.12 16.79 -1.77
CA SER A 86 1.63 17.97 -2.48
C SER A 86 3.17 18.08 -2.45
N PHE A 87 3.81 17.50 -1.44
CA PHE A 87 5.26 17.50 -1.26
C PHE A 87 5.94 16.28 -1.88
N CYS A 88 5.18 15.25 -2.25
CA CYS A 88 5.71 14.07 -2.92
C CYS A 88 5.94 14.37 -4.41
N SER A 89 7.21 14.51 -4.79
CA SER A 89 7.66 14.69 -6.17
C SER A 89 8.91 13.84 -6.38
N PRO A 90 8.79 12.66 -7.02
CA PRO A 90 9.92 11.74 -7.18
C PRO A 90 11.16 12.43 -7.76
N GLY A 91 12.31 12.31 -7.10
CA GLY A 91 13.57 12.90 -7.55
C GLY A 91 13.72 14.41 -7.32
N LYS A 92 12.74 15.06 -6.70
CA LYS A 92 12.86 16.47 -6.26
C LYS A 92 13.49 16.50 -4.87
N LEU A 93 14.51 17.35 -4.69
CA LEU A 93 15.09 17.61 -3.38
C LEU A 93 14.03 18.14 -2.40
N ASN A 94 14.10 17.68 -1.15
CA ASN A 94 13.16 17.95 -0.08
C ASN A 94 11.73 17.48 -0.38
N SER A 95 11.56 16.52 -1.30
CA SER A 95 10.28 15.83 -1.45
C SER A 95 10.12 14.76 -0.37
N VAL A 96 8.88 14.63 0.11
CA VAL A 96 8.50 13.66 1.13
C VAL A 96 7.33 12.86 0.60
N CYS A 97 7.53 11.55 0.44
CA CYS A 97 6.52 10.64 -0.06
C CYS A 97 6.12 9.65 1.03
N ILE A 98 4.87 9.72 1.47
CA ILE A 98 4.30 8.82 2.47
C ILE A 98 3.40 7.81 1.77
N SER A 99 3.60 6.53 2.07
CA SER A 99 2.81 5.42 1.56
C SER A 99 2.42 4.49 2.70
N CYS A 100 1.25 3.87 2.59
CA CYS A 100 0.78 2.93 3.59
C CYS A 100 0.15 1.71 2.96
N CYS A 101 0.09 0.64 3.73
CA CYS A 101 -0.43 -0.64 3.30
C CYS A 101 -0.92 -1.47 4.51
N ASN A 102 -1.86 -2.36 4.25
CA ASN A 102 -2.59 -3.16 5.24
C ASN A 102 -2.15 -4.64 5.28
N THR A 103 -1.05 -4.97 4.59
CA THR A 103 -0.53 -6.34 4.50
C THR A 103 0.72 -6.48 5.37
N PRO A 104 0.95 -7.64 6.02
CA PRO A 104 2.13 -7.82 6.84
C PRO A 104 3.41 -7.67 6.01
N LEU A 105 4.40 -6.95 6.56
CA LEU A 105 5.72 -6.69 5.98
C LEU A 105 5.70 -5.91 4.65
N CYS A 106 4.59 -5.27 4.31
CA CYS A 106 4.39 -4.59 3.03
C CYS A 106 5.26 -3.34 2.84
N ASN A 107 5.69 -2.69 3.93
CA ASN A 107 6.62 -1.56 3.90
C ASN A 107 8.08 -1.98 3.70
N GLY A 108 8.34 -3.24 3.35
CA GLY A 108 9.65 -3.84 3.14
C GLY A 108 10.49 -3.25 2.00
N PRO A 109 11.50 -4.00 1.51
CA PRO A 109 12.44 -3.50 0.52
C PRO A 109 11.71 -3.12 -0.75
N ARG A 110 12.18 -2.07 -1.44
CA ARG A 110 11.56 -1.68 -2.72
C ARG A 110 11.53 -2.91 -3.64
N PRO A 111 10.37 -3.25 -4.24
CA PRO A 111 10.37 -4.25 -5.29
C PRO A 111 11.40 -3.78 -6.32
N LYS A 112 12.41 -4.62 -6.57
CA LYS A 112 13.39 -4.36 -7.63
C LYS A 112 12.57 -3.99 -8.84
N LYS A 113 12.78 -2.77 -9.35
CA LYS A 113 12.15 -2.28 -10.57
C LYS A 113 12.47 -3.33 -11.63
N ARG A 114 11.58 -4.31 -11.86
CA ARG A 114 11.63 -5.12 -13.07
C ARG A 114 11.60 -4.07 -14.15
N GLY A 115 12.73 -3.92 -14.86
CA GLY A 115 12.82 -2.93 -15.92
C GLY A 115 11.54 -3.05 -16.72
N SER A 116 10.76 -1.96 -16.76
CA SER A 116 9.50 -1.93 -17.47
C SER A 116 9.83 -2.27 -18.92
N SER A 117 9.74 -3.55 -19.27
CA SER A 117 9.28 -3.96 -20.58
C SER A 117 7.80 -3.63 -20.60
N ALA A 118 7.50 -2.33 -20.57
CA ALA A 118 6.34 -1.85 -21.27
C ALA A 118 6.65 -2.14 -22.73
N SER A 119 6.41 -3.38 -23.15
CA SER A 119 5.94 -3.63 -24.49
C SER A 119 4.71 -2.74 -24.59
N ALA A 120 4.91 -1.52 -25.08
CA ALA A 120 3.82 -0.69 -25.55
C ALA A 120 3.10 -1.59 -26.55
N LEU A 121 2.00 -2.19 -26.10
CA LEU A 121 1.11 -2.93 -26.95
C LEU A 121 0.53 -1.87 -27.89
N ARG A 122 1.21 -1.65 -29.02
CA ARG A 122 0.73 -0.83 -30.11
C ARG A 122 -0.57 -1.49 -30.58
N PRO A 123 -1.76 -0.92 -30.34
CA PRO A 123 -2.99 -1.44 -30.92
C PRO A 123 -3.06 -0.89 -32.34
N GLY A 124 -2.23 -1.41 -33.24
CA GLY A 124 -1.99 -0.76 -34.53
C GLY A 124 -2.14 -1.64 -35.77
N LEU A 125 -2.23 -2.97 -35.65
CA LEU A 125 -2.13 -3.85 -36.83
C LEU A 125 -3.26 -4.88 -37.08
N PRO A 126 -4.10 -5.33 -36.12
CA PRO A 126 -5.12 -6.32 -36.47
C PRO A 126 -6.39 -5.69 -37.07
N THR A 127 -6.65 -4.40 -36.83
CA THR A 127 -7.89 -3.72 -37.24
C THR A 127 -7.94 -3.43 -38.74
N THR A 128 -6.81 -3.22 -39.40
CA THR A 128 -6.74 -2.92 -40.84
C THR A 128 -6.98 -4.16 -41.70
N ILE A 129 -6.61 -5.36 -41.23
CA ILE A 129 -6.83 -6.62 -41.96
C ILE A 129 -8.31 -6.99 -41.99
N LEU A 130 -9.04 -6.76 -40.89
CA LEU A 130 -10.47 -7.07 -40.80
C LEU A 130 -11.31 -6.16 -41.71
N LEU A 131 -10.98 -4.87 -41.79
CA LEU A 131 -11.67 -3.91 -42.68
C LEU A 131 -11.42 -4.22 -44.16
N LEU A 132 -10.20 -4.62 -44.53
CA LEU A 132 -9.88 -4.98 -45.92
C LEU A 132 -10.62 -6.25 -46.38
N LYS A 133 -10.79 -7.23 -45.47
CA LYS A 133 -11.57 -8.44 -45.76
C LYS A 133 -13.05 -8.13 -45.94
N LEU A 134 -13.64 -7.28 -45.09
CA LEU A 134 -15.06 -6.89 -45.23
C LEU A 134 -15.33 -6.15 -46.55
N ALA A 135 -14.42 -5.28 -46.97
CA ALA A 135 -14.54 -4.54 -48.23
C ALA A 135 -14.46 -5.46 -49.46
N LEU A 136 -13.59 -6.48 -49.45
CA LEU A 136 -13.53 -7.45 -50.56
C LEU A 136 -14.79 -8.31 -50.67
N PHE A 137 -15.41 -8.69 -49.55
CA PHE A 137 -16.67 -9.45 -49.57
C PHE A 137 -17.84 -8.62 -50.10
N SER A 138 -17.87 -7.31 -49.82
CA SER A 138 -18.89 -6.40 -50.34
C SER A 138 -18.77 -6.09 -51.83
N ALA A 139 -17.59 -6.30 -52.44
CA ALA A 139 -17.36 -6.04 -53.86
C ALA A 139 -17.64 -7.26 -54.76
N HIS A 140 -17.91 -8.42 -54.16
CA HIS A 140 -18.18 -9.69 -54.87
C HIS A 140 -19.61 -10.22 -54.65
N CYS A 141 -20.54 -9.37 -54.21
CA CYS A 141 -21.98 -9.59 -54.27
C CYS A 141 -22.59 -8.73 -55.38
#